data_AF-A0A956CKJ7-F1
#
_entry.id   AF-A0A956CKJ7-F1
#
_cell.length_a   1.000
_cell.length_b   1.000
_cell.length_c   1.000
_cell.angle_alpha   90.00
_cell.angle_beta   90.00
_cell.angle_gamma   90.00
#
_symmetry.space_group_name_H-M   'P 1'
#
loop_
_entity.id
_entity.type
_entity.pdbx_description
1 polymer ?
#
loop_
_entity_poly.entity_id
_entity_poly.type
_entity_poly.pdbx_seq_one_letter_code
_entity_poly.pdbx_strand_id
1 'polypeptide(L)'
;MNADLRPPFVLLAGVLVACSGGGGGGGKGTECVVPPGDPSAGHCLGAADCDGDACVLDRSNPGTDGEAAALVCGSPGSGGAPGDACGEASDCAAGLCAISGFCVEACGARDDCGATARCRATFVRTGASTASSLFACVPHLPTAPGIEASARRVPSVADRDERWVSVDFGAVTAPGDVFVVEGTCGADVRVVRFETRGPTPETLFDAEQVGTVPFSNPIHPEASPASVMVPSGSDVLLSDLGYRLLVRIDGPFDAEVTELRGVPAGAVLDLDLFYVGGHGWAAEGTRGPAEVDAALAIVEANLADLGITLGDIRQHDVEGALRERFEVIGENADLGEDAFEPFYPGIRERSTVAAGLDRPSIAVFFVKWLEGSVALTSAIPA
;
A
#
# COMPACT_ATOMS: atom_id res chain seq x y z
N MET A 1 37.40 11.95 -22.41
CA MET A 1 36.21 12.76 -22.73
C MET A 1 35.44 12.04 -23.82
N ASN A 2 34.44 11.27 -23.42
CA ASN A 2 33.22 10.97 -24.17
C ASN A 2 32.28 10.35 -23.13
N ALA A 3 31.56 11.26 -22.46
CA ALA A 3 30.49 10.95 -21.53
C ALA A 3 29.21 10.96 -22.36
N ASP A 4 28.65 9.79 -22.62
CA ASP A 4 27.28 9.64 -23.13
C ASP A 4 26.68 8.34 -22.57
N LEU A 5 26.88 8.12 -21.27
CA LEU A 5 26.14 7.13 -20.49
C LEU A 5 24.95 7.88 -19.89
N ARG A 6 23.86 7.97 -20.65
CA ARG A 6 22.55 8.26 -20.05
C ARG A 6 22.22 7.09 -19.13
N PRO A 7 21.99 7.29 -17.82
CA PRO A 7 21.62 6.19 -16.95
C PRO A 7 20.27 5.60 -17.42
N PRO A 8 20.08 4.28 -17.36
CA PRO A 8 18.77 3.68 -17.59
C PRO A 8 17.82 4.17 -16.49
N PHE A 9 16.71 4.80 -16.88
CA PHE A 9 15.60 5.08 -15.99
C PHE A 9 14.91 3.74 -15.69
N VAL A 10 14.72 3.42 -14.41
CA VAL A 10 14.01 2.21 -13.99
C VAL A 10 12.59 2.62 -13.59
N LEU A 11 11.62 2.20 -14.39
CA LEU A 11 10.21 2.33 -14.06
C LEU A 11 9.86 1.28 -12.99
N LEU A 12 9.65 1.72 -11.75
CA LEU A 12 9.14 0.85 -10.70
C LEU A 12 7.61 0.80 -10.77
N ALA A 13 7.10 -0.16 -11.52
CA ALA A 13 5.70 -0.56 -11.42
C ALA A 13 5.54 -1.46 -10.20
N GLY A 14 5.23 -0.86 -9.05
CA GLY A 14 4.65 -1.60 -7.94
C GLY A 14 3.20 -1.91 -8.30
N VAL A 15 2.90 -3.14 -8.74
CA VAL A 15 1.52 -3.59 -8.89
C VAL A 15 0.96 -3.82 -7.49
N LEU A 16 0.45 -2.76 -6.87
CA LEU A 16 -0.31 -2.81 -5.64
C LEU A 16 -1.78 -2.94 -6.04
N VAL A 17 -2.23 -4.18 -6.22
CA VAL A 17 -3.65 -4.45 -6.46
C VAL A 17 -4.40 -4.21 -5.17
N ALA A 18 -5.30 -3.25 -5.23
CA ALA A 18 -6.16 -2.88 -4.14
C ALA A 18 -7.64 -3.21 -4.48
N CYS A 19 -8.42 -3.94 -3.65
CA CYS A 19 -9.78 -4.51 -3.80
C CYS A 19 -10.51 -4.98 -2.45
N SER A 20 -11.81 -4.73 -2.22
CA SER A 20 -12.52 -4.82 -0.91
C SER A 20 -13.79 -5.69 -0.86
N GLY A 21 -14.04 -6.36 0.28
CA GLY A 21 -15.28 -7.10 0.53
C GLY A 21 -15.64 -7.22 2.03
N GLY A 22 -16.82 -6.71 2.41
CA GLY A 22 -17.30 -6.67 3.80
C GLY A 22 -17.72 -8.04 4.35
N GLY A 23 -17.28 -8.33 5.58
CA GLY A 23 -17.66 -9.52 6.33
C GLY A 23 -17.66 -9.24 7.84
N GLY A 24 -18.85 -9.03 8.40
CA GLY A 24 -19.05 -8.84 9.84
C GLY A 24 -18.81 -10.12 10.63
N GLY A 25 -18.01 -10.02 11.70
CA GLY A 25 -17.89 -11.07 12.69
C GLY A 25 -17.10 -10.56 13.88
N GLY A 26 -17.80 -10.18 14.96
CA GLY A 26 -17.23 -9.51 16.13
C GLY A 26 -16.24 -10.37 16.91
N GLY A 27 -14.95 -10.05 16.81
CA GLY A 27 -13.93 -10.34 17.81
C GLY A 27 -13.42 -9.01 18.33
N LYS A 28 -13.40 -8.82 19.65
CA LYS A 28 -12.84 -7.64 20.31
C LYS A 28 -11.37 -7.51 19.88
N GLY A 29 -11.07 -6.52 19.05
CA GLY A 29 -9.75 -6.31 18.48
C GLY A 29 -8.75 -5.87 19.54
N THR A 30 -7.49 -6.29 19.38
CA THR A 30 -6.35 -5.73 20.09
C THR A 30 -6.19 -4.27 19.67
N GLU A 31 -6.15 -3.37 20.65
CA GLU A 31 -6.04 -1.92 20.46
C GLU A 31 -4.74 -1.59 19.68
N CYS A 32 -4.82 -0.77 18.63
CA CYS A 32 -3.63 -0.32 17.92
C CYS A 32 -2.87 0.63 18.87
N VAL A 33 -1.80 0.16 19.51
CA VAL A 33 -0.96 1.04 20.33
C VAL A 33 -0.10 1.88 19.40
N VAL A 34 -0.62 3.04 18.98
CA VAL A 34 0.19 4.14 18.46
C VAL A 34 1.20 4.51 19.55
N PRO A 35 2.49 4.72 19.25
CA PRO A 35 3.41 5.29 20.24
C PRO A 35 2.76 6.57 20.79
N PRO A 36 2.52 6.67 22.10
CA PRO A 36 1.67 7.71 22.65
C PRO A 36 2.32 9.07 22.37
N GLY A 37 1.69 9.86 21.49
CA GLY A 37 1.61 11.28 21.78
C GLY A 37 0.84 11.37 23.10
N ASP A 38 1.48 11.87 24.15
CA ASP A 38 0.89 12.00 25.48
C ASP A 38 -0.50 12.65 25.34
N PRO A 39 -1.61 11.93 25.62
CA PRO A 39 -2.97 12.47 25.53
C PRO A 39 -3.17 13.42 26.71
N SER A 40 -2.49 14.56 26.64
CA SER A 40 -2.76 15.70 27.48
C SER A 40 -4.06 16.35 27.01
N ALA A 41 -4.75 17.04 27.93
CA ALA A 41 -6.10 17.54 27.72
C ALA A 41 -6.22 18.35 26.41
N GLY A 42 -7.02 17.84 25.48
CA GLY A 42 -7.30 18.46 24.18
C GLY A 42 -6.73 17.72 22.96
N HIS A 43 -5.83 16.76 23.14
CA HIS A 43 -5.31 15.90 22.05
C HIS A 43 -6.19 14.68 21.79
N CYS A 44 -6.17 14.18 20.56
CA CYS A 44 -6.92 13.01 20.12
C CYS A 44 -6.11 12.16 19.13
N LEU A 45 -6.47 10.88 19.00
CA LEU A 45 -6.00 9.99 17.95
C LEU A 45 -7.10 9.73 16.91
N GLY A 46 -8.36 9.77 17.34
CA GLY A 46 -9.53 9.66 16.46
C GLY A 46 -10.75 10.38 17.03
N ALA A 47 -11.84 10.41 16.25
CA ALA A 47 -13.07 11.09 16.65
C ALA A 47 -13.69 10.54 17.96
N ALA A 48 -13.45 9.26 18.28
CA ALA A 48 -13.92 8.62 19.50
C ALA A 48 -13.36 9.27 20.79
N ASP A 49 -12.24 9.99 20.69
CA ASP A 49 -11.62 10.67 21.83
C ASP A 49 -12.26 12.02 22.16
N CYS A 50 -13.15 12.55 21.29
CA CYS A 50 -13.52 13.96 21.29
C CYS A 50 -14.90 14.33 21.85
N ASP A 51 -15.54 13.48 22.67
CA ASP A 51 -16.81 13.80 23.37
C ASP A 51 -17.91 14.46 22.49
N GLY A 52 -17.93 14.15 21.19
CA GLY A 52 -18.89 14.69 20.21
C GLY A 52 -18.33 15.76 19.25
N ASP A 53 -17.12 16.25 19.47
CA ASP A 53 -16.35 17.03 18.50
C ASP A 53 -15.59 16.12 17.51
N ALA A 54 -14.96 16.72 16.49
CA ALA A 54 -14.11 16.02 15.54
C ALA A 54 -12.64 16.05 16.00
N CYS A 55 -11.89 15.01 15.67
CA CYS A 55 -10.44 15.04 15.80
C CYS A 55 -9.83 15.73 14.57
N VAL A 56 -9.29 16.93 14.76
CA VAL A 56 -8.84 17.82 13.68
C VAL A 56 -7.37 18.17 13.82
N LEU A 57 -6.73 18.59 12.73
CA LEU A 57 -5.35 19.07 12.74
C LEU A 57 -5.20 20.31 13.63
N ASP A 58 -4.22 20.31 14.56
CA ASP A 58 -3.86 21.49 15.32
C ASP A 58 -3.13 22.51 14.43
N ARG A 59 -3.87 23.48 13.90
CA ARG A 59 -3.30 24.54 13.05
C ARG A 59 -2.36 25.49 13.79
N SER A 60 -2.43 25.53 15.12
CA SER A 60 -1.54 26.37 15.94
C SER A 60 -0.18 25.69 16.14
N ASN A 61 -0.16 24.35 16.01
CA ASN A 61 1.03 23.52 16.10
C ASN A 61 0.93 22.35 15.11
N PRO A 62 1.10 22.58 13.80
CA PRO A 62 0.85 21.56 12.77
C PRO A 62 1.83 20.37 12.81
N GLY A 63 2.80 20.38 13.73
CA GLY A 63 3.86 19.39 13.84
C GLY A 63 5.11 19.76 13.03
N THR A 64 6.16 18.97 13.20
CA THR A 64 7.36 19.04 12.36
C THR A 64 7.14 18.21 11.11
N ASP A 65 7.76 18.63 10.01
CA ASP A 65 7.76 17.89 8.75
C ASP A 65 8.36 16.49 8.94
N GLY A 66 7.66 15.46 8.45
CA GLY A 66 8.01 14.05 8.60
C GLY A 66 7.65 13.42 9.95
N GLU A 67 7.22 14.18 10.95
CA GLU A 67 6.81 13.67 12.27
C GLU A 67 5.31 13.32 12.32
N ALA A 68 4.82 12.87 13.48
CA ALA A 68 3.40 12.62 13.69
C ALA A 68 2.60 13.93 13.66
N ALA A 69 1.44 13.94 13.00
CA ALA A 69 0.56 15.10 12.96
C ALA A 69 0.00 15.37 14.37
N ALA A 70 0.03 16.63 14.80
CA ALA A 70 -0.62 17.03 16.04
C ALA A 70 -2.12 17.18 15.82
N LEU A 71 -2.91 16.42 16.56
CA LEU A 71 -4.36 16.42 16.47
C LEU A 71 -4.98 16.92 17.77
N VAL A 72 -6.09 17.64 17.66
CA VAL A 72 -6.87 18.17 18.77
C VAL A 72 -8.37 18.00 18.54
N CYS A 73 -9.13 17.91 19.62
CA CYS A 73 -10.58 17.91 19.54
C CYS A 73 -11.10 19.32 19.24
N GLY A 74 -11.90 19.46 18.20
CA GLY A 74 -12.48 20.73 17.82
C GLY A 74 -13.57 20.62 16.76
N SER A 75 -14.22 21.75 16.50
CA SER A 75 -15.25 21.80 15.46
C SER A 75 -14.63 21.68 14.07
N PRO A 76 -15.18 20.82 13.19
CA PRO A 76 -14.72 20.74 11.81
C PRO A 76 -14.94 22.07 11.09
N GLY A 77 -14.01 22.40 10.19
CA GLY A 77 -14.13 23.54 9.28
C GLY A 77 -15.18 23.32 8.18
N SER A 78 -15.29 24.29 7.27
CA SER A 78 -16.22 24.24 6.13
C SER A 78 -15.69 23.50 4.89
N GLY A 79 -14.61 22.73 5.04
CA GLY A 79 -14.00 21.97 3.95
C GLY A 79 -14.81 20.72 3.56
N GLY A 80 -14.27 19.95 2.62
CA GLY A 80 -14.78 18.67 2.17
C GLY A 80 -14.78 17.60 3.26
N ALA A 81 -15.67 16.63 3.09
CA ALA A 81 -15.80 15.46 3.93
C ALA A 81 -14.75 14.39 3.58
N PRO A 82 -14.54 13.37 4.44
CA PRO A 82 -13.67 12.25 4.09
C PRO A 82 -14.03 11.62 2.73
N GLY A 83 -13.04 11.42 1.86
CA GLY A 83 -13.18 10.94 0.49
C GLY A 83 -13.34 12.05 -0.58
N ASP A 84 -13.57 13.31 -0.19
CA ASP A 84 -13.55 14.42 -1.14
C ASP A 84 -12.11 14.72 -1.59
N ALA A 85 -11.94 15.14 -2.85
CA ALA A 85 -10.63 15.50 -3.38
C ALA A 85 -10.09 16.77 -2.70
N CYS A 86 -8.78 16.81 -2.46
CA CYS A 86 -8.08 17.94 -1.84
C CYS A 86 -6.69 18.14 -2.44
N GLY A 87 -6.24 19.40 -2.47
CA GLY A 87 -4.85 19.76 -2.77
C GLY A 87 -4.09 20.21 -1.51
N GLU A 88 -4.81 20.75 -0.51
CA GLU A 88 -4.24 21.30 0.72
C GLU A 88 -5.06 20.89 1.95
N ALA A 89 -4.45 21.01 3.14
CA ALA A 89 -5.13 20.78 4.42
C ALA A 89 -6.44 21.59 4.55
N SER A 90 -6.46 22.83 4.06
CA SER A 90 -7.59 23.74 4.21
C SER A 90 -8.83 23.32 3.41
N ASP A 91 -8.66 22.47 2.40
CA ASP A 91 -9.75 21.92 1.60
C ASP A 91 -10.59 20.92 2.40
N CYS A 92 -10.07 20.37 3.50
CA CYS A 92 -10.73 19.34 4.29
C CYS A 92 -11.32 19.89 5.59
N ALA A 93 -12.52 19.42 5.95
CA ALA A 93 -13.20 19.84 7.17
C ALA A 93 -12.35 19.58 8.43
N ALA A 94 -11.68 18.42 8.50
CA ALA A 94 -10.78 18.07 9.60
C ALA A 94 -9.37 18.68 9.46
N GLY A 95 -9.06 19.37 8.36
CA GLY A 95 -7.71 19.83 8.08
C GLY A 95 -6.75 18.73 7.59
N LEU A 96 -7.25 17.54 7.28
CA LEU A 96 -6.45 16.35 6.97
C LEU A 96 -6.59 15.98 5.50
N CYS A 97 -5.68 16.49 4.66
CA CYS A 97 -5.59 16.14 3.24
C CYS A 97 -4.45 15.15 3.04
N ALA A 98 -4.75 13.91 2.67
CA ALA A 98 -3.73 12.89 2.41
C ALA A 98 -2.89 13.24 1.17
N ILE A 99 -1.63 12.77 1.13
CA ILE A 99 -0.76 12.98 -0.05
C ILE A 99 -1.35 12.36 -1.32
N SER A 100 -2.19 11.34 -1.18
CA SER A 100 -3.00 10.73 -2.26
C SER A 100 -4.11 11.65 -2.81
N GLY A 101 -4.30 12.85 -2.28
CA GLY A 101 -5.20 13.87 -2.82
C GLY A 101 -6.65 13.78 -2.33
N PHE A 102 -6.89 13.14 -1.19
CA PHE A 102 -8.22 12.98 -0.61
C PHE A 102 -8.27 13.37 0.86
N CYS A 103 -9.40 13.96 1.27
CA CYS A 103 -9.67 14.24 2.67
C CYS A 103 -9.83 12.93 3.44
N VAL A 104 -9.21 12.85 4.62
CA VAL A 104 -9.24 11.67 5.48
C VAL A 104 -9.71 12.03 6.90
N GLU A 105 -10.11 11.00 7.65
CA GLU A 105 -10.47 11.12 9.06
C GLU A 105 -9.42 10.38 9.91
N ALA A 106 -8.98 10.98 11.02
CA ALA A 106 -8.02 10.34 11.92
C ALA A 106 -8.65 9.16 12.68
N CYS A 107 -7.85 8.13 12.95
CA CYS A 107 -8.27 6.97 13.72
C CYS A 107 -7.18 6.53 14.69
N GLY A 108 -7.57 6.15 15.90
CA GLY A 108 -6.71 5.49 16.88
C GLY A 108 -6.80 3.97 16.81
N ALA A 109 -7.93 3.44 16.33
CA ALA A 109 -8.20 2.02 16.23
C ALA A 109 -8.91 1.64 14.93
N ARG A 110 -8.87 0.36 14.58
CA ARG A 110 -9.57 -0.18 13.41
C ARG A 110 -11.07 0.10 13.44
N ASP A 111 -11.68 -0.02 14.62
CA ASP A 111 -13.13 0.09 14.80
C ASP A 111 -13.62 1.54 14.74
N ASP A 112 -12.71 2.53 14.69
CA ASP A 112 -13.06 3.94 14.48
C ASP A 112 -13.52 4.19 13.04
N CYS A 113 -13.13 3.32 12.10
CA CYS A 113 -13.47 3.47 10.70
C CYS A 113 -14.78 2.76 10.33
N GLY A 114 -15.55 3.40 9.43
CA GLY A 114 -16.76 2.79 8.87
C GLY A 114 -16.47 1.49 8.11
N ALA A 115 -17.51 0.71 7.81
CA ALA A 115 -17.39 -0.62 7.20
C ALA A 115 -16.69 -0.67 5.82
N THR A 116 -16.53 0.49 5.17
CA THR A 116 -15.85 0.65 3.87
C THR A 116 -14.45 1.26 4.00
N ALA A 117 -13.96 1.48 5.21
CA ALA A 117 -12.65 2.06 5.49
C ALA A 117 -11.91 1.29 6.58
N ARG A 118 -10.60 1.50 6.66
CA ARG A 118 -9.72 0.86 7.64
C ARG A 118 -8.72 1.85 8.18
N CYS A 119 -8.36 1.66 9.45
CA CYS A 119 -7.36 2.48 10.10
C CYS A 119 -5.96 2.09 9.62
N ARG A 120 -5.27 3.00 8.92
CA ARG A 120 -3.94 2.79 8.33
C ARG A 120 -3.05 4.00 8.57
N ALA A 121 -1.76 3.75 8.72
CA ALA A 121 -0.79 4.82 8.58
C ALA A 121 -0.92 5.46 7.19
N THR A 122 -0.88 6.79 7.15
CA THR A 122 -0.82 7.61 5.94
C THR A 122 -0.05 8.89 6.24
N PHE A 123 0.21 9.70 5.21
CA PHE A 123 0.76 11.04 5.35
C PHE A 123 -0.26 12.06 4.90
N VAL A 124 -0.39 13.15 5.67
CA VAL A 124 -1.23 14.30 5.32
C VAL A 124 -0.38 15.55 5.16
N ARG A 125 -0.85 16.45 4.30
CA ARG A 125 -0.30 17.79 4.14
C ARG A 125 -0.63 18.58 5.41
N THR A 126 0.39 19.12 6.06
CA THR A 126 0.24 19.99 7.24
C THR A 126 0.61 21.45 6.95
N GLY A 127 1.21 21.70 5.78
CA GLY A 127 1.57 23.02 5.28
C GLY A 127 1.86 22.98 3.78
N ALA A 128 2.33 24.11 3.23
CA ALA A 128 2.58 24.27 1.79
C ALA A 128 3.72 23.39 1.25
N SER A 129 4.59 22.89 2.13
CA SER A 129 5.71 22.01 1.77
C SER A 129 6.06 21.04 2.88
N THR A 130 5.11 20.74 3.77
CA THR A 130 5.30 19.89 4.95
C THR A 130 4.22 18.84 5.02
N ALA A 131 4.62 17.64 5.41
CA ALA A 131 3.71 16.52 5.57
C ALA A 131 4.00 15.78 6.87
N SER A 132 2.95 15.27 7.50
CA SER A 132 3.07 14.57 8.78
C SER A 132 2.34 13.23 8.71
N SER A 133 2.87 12.25 9.45
CA SER A 133 2.28 10.91 9.54
C SER A 133 1.11 10.89 10.53
N LEU A 134 0.08 10.11 10.23
CA LEU A 134 -0.92 9.71 11.22
C LEU A 134 -1.57 8.39 10.82
N PHE A 135 -2.39 7.85 11.71
CA PHE A 135 -3.34 6.81 11.35
C PHE A 135 -4.66 7.46 10.92
N ALA A 136 -5.14 7.10 9.73
CA ALA A 136 -6.39 7.61 9.20
C ALA A 136 -7.26 6.49 8.61
N CYS A 137 -8.56 6.74 8.59
CA CYS A 137 -9.53 5.93 7.88
C CYS A 137 -9.36 6.14 6.39
N VAL A 138 -8.67 5.19 5.76
CA VAL A 138 -8.53 5.12 4.31
C VAL A 138 -9.52 4.10 3.75
N PRO A 139 -10.00 4.27 2.49
CA PRO A 139 -10.88 3.29 1.87
C PRO A 139 -10.31 1.88 1.96
N HIS A 140 -11.18 0.90 2.20
CA HIS A 140 -10.85 -0.48 1.90
C HIS A 140 -10.62 -0.54 0.39
N LEU A 141 -9.35 -0.76 0.02
CA LEU A 141 -8.89 -1.45 -1.15
C LEU A 141 -9.91 -1.38 -2.35
N PRO A 142 -9.87 -0.38 -3.25
CA PRO A 142 -10.95 -0.16 -4.24
C PRO A 142 -10.95 -1.17 -5.40
N THR A 143 -12.01 -1.96 -5.63
CA THR A 143 -12.10 -2.93 -6.75
C THR A 143 -12.51 -2.28 -8.07
N ALA A 144 -11.95 -2.78 -9.17
CA ALA A 144 -12.49 -2.51 -10.50
C ALA A 144 -13.85 -3.23 -10.69
N PRO A 145 -14.77 -2.70 -11.54
CA PRO A 145 -16.02 -3.38 -11.86
C PRO A 145 -15.79 -4.82 -12.36
N GLY A 146 -16.55 -5.78 -11.81
CA GLY A 146 -16.43 -7.19 -12.18
C GLY A 146 -15.38 -7.99 -11.40
N ILE A 147 -14.63 -7.33 -10.50
CA ILE A 147 -13.82 -8.01 -9.50
C ILE A 147 -14.63 -8.18 -8.21
N GLU A 148 -14.82 -9.42 -7.81
CA GLU A 148 -15.35 -9.77 -6.50
C GLU A 148 -14.19 -9.84 -5.50
N ALA A 149 -14.34 -9.17 -4.37
CA ALA A 149 -13.39 -9.26 -3.28
C ALA A 149 -14.08 -9.80 -2.04
N SER A 150 -13.38 -10.68 -1.33
CA SER A 150 -13.86 -11.24 -0.07
C SER A 150 -12.73 -11.20 0.95
N ALA A 151 -12.96 -10.48 2.05
CA ALA A 151 -11.99 -10.39 3.13
C ALA A 151 -12.38 -11.32 4.27
N ARG A 152 -11.39 -11.96 4.88
CA ARG A 152 -11.56 -12.68 6.13
C ARG A 152 -10.43 -12.36 7.09
N ARG A 153 -10.78 -12.34 8.38
CA ARG A 153 -9.80 -12.21 9.43
C ARG A 153 -9.04 -13.52 9.62
N VAL A 154 -7.74 -13.37 9.82
CA VAL A 154 -6.86 -14.41 10.29
C VAL A 154 -6.53 -14.05 11.74
N PRO A 155 -7.25 -14.63 12.71
CA PRO A 155 -7.07 -14.27 14.11
C PRO A 155 -5.67 -14.62 14.57
N SER A 156 -5.05 -13.70 15.31
CA SER A 156 -3.77 -13.94 15.95
C SER A 156 -3.95 -14.88 17.16
N VAL A 157 -2.97 -15.77 17.41
CA VAL A 157 -2.95 -16.64 18.60
C VAL A 157 -2.01 -16.03 19.64
N ALA A 158 -2.58 -15.52 20.74
CA ALA A 158 -2.09 -14.44 21.61
C ALA A 158 -0.68 -14.52 22.27
N ASP A 159 0.19 -15.51 22.01
CA ASP A 159 1.27 -15.81 22.96
C ASP A 159 2.75 -15.65 22.50
N ARG A 160 3.09 -15.09 21.32
CA ARG A 160 4.51 -14.85 20.92
C ARG A 160 4.75 -13.61 20.03
N ASP A 161 6.01 -13.13 20.03
CA ASP A 161 6.56 -11.96 19.29
C ASP A 161 6.66 -12.17 17.77
N GLU A 162 6.84 -13.42 17.32
CA GLU A 162 6.90 -13.84 15.92
C GLU A 162 5.89 -14.97 15.71
N ARG A 163 5.05 -14.87 14.67
CA ARG A 163 3.97 -15.85 14.45
C ARG A 163 3.93 -16.35 13.02
N TRP A 164 3.83 -17.66 12.91
CA TRP A 164 3.63 -18.37 11.66
C TRP A 164 2.15 -18.72 11.56
N VAL A 165 1.49 -18.22 10.52
CA VAL A 165 0.06 -18.45 10.31
C VAL A 165 -0.17 -19.12 8.97
N SER A 166 -0.90 -20.23 9.00
CA SER A 166 -1.36 -20.90 7.79
C SER A 166 -2.71 -20.37 7.38
N VAL A 167 -2.77 -19.87 6.15
CA VAL A 167 -3.96 -19.35 5.50
C VAL A 167 -4.36 -20.34 4.40
N ASP A 168 -5.43 -21.08 4.66
CA ASP A 168 -5.96 -22.08 3.72
C ASP A 168 -7.01 -21.45 2.81
N PHE A 169 -6.78 -21.50 1.50
CA PHE A 169 -7.72 -21.06 0.47
C PHE A 169 -8.54 -22.24 -0.05
N GLY A 170 -9.77 -21.93 -0.49
CA GLY A 170 -10.65 -22.91 -1.13
C GLY A 170 -10.15 -23.33 -2.51
N ALA A 171 -10.89 -24.24 -3.14
CA ALA A 171 -10.67 -24.58 -4.54
C ALA A 171 -10.70 -23.30 -5.39
N VAL A 172 -9.68 -23.12 -6.22
CA VAL A 172 -9.61 -22.00 -7.16
C VAL A 172 -10.17 -22.49 -8.49
N THR A 173 -11.26 -21.85 -8.92
CA THR A 173 -12.01 -22.28 -10.11
C THR A 173 -11.61 -21.53 -11.37
N ALA A 174 -10.77 -20.50 -11.26
CA ALA A 174 -10.28 -19.71 -12.39
C ALA A 174 -8.80 -19.31 -12.18
N PRO A 175 -7.98 -19.34 -13.23
CA PRO A 175 -6.63 -18.83 -13.16
C PRO A 175 -6.63 -17.31 -12.91
N GLY A 176 -5.66 -16.82 -12.15
CA GLY A 176 -5.45 -15.38 -11.93
C GLY A 176 -6.16 -14.78 -10.71
N ASP A 177 -6.80 -15.59 -9.86
CA ASP A 177 -7.24 -15.14 -8.53
C ASP A 177 -6.04 -14.58 -7.74
N VAL A 178 -6.23 -13.46 -7.05
CA VAL A 178 -5.17 -12.80 -6.25
C VAL A 178 -5.56 -12.82 -4.78
N PHE A 179 -4.61 -13.18 -3.93
CA PHE A 179 -4.73 -13.10 -2.49
C PHE A 179 -3.84 -12.00 -1.96
N VAL A 180 -4.43 -11.07 -1.22
CA VAL A 180 -3.72 -9.99 -0.54
C VAL A 180 -3.78 -10.26 0.95
N VAL A 181 -2.61 -10.42 1.58
CA VAL A 181 -2.49 -10.59 3.03
C VAL A 181 -1.88 -9.34 3.62
N GLU A 182 -2.53 -8.80 4.64
CA GLU A 182 -2.17 -7.51 5.18
C GLU A 182 -2.28 -7.51 6.70
N GLY A 183 -1.24 -7.00 7.36
CA GLY A 183 -1.23 -6.84 8.81
C GLY A 183 -2.20 -5.73 9.24
N THR A 184 -2.81 -5.91 10.41
CA THR A 184 -3.53 -4.85 11.11
C THR A 184 -2.56 -3.94 11.86
N CYS A 185 -2.93 -2.68 12.04
CA CYS A 185 -2.12 -1.68 12.74
C CYS A 185 -0.67 -1.54 12.20
N GLY A 186 -0.45 -1.79 10.91
CA GLY A 186 0.86 -1.72 10.29
C GLY A 186 1.78 -2.92 10.58
N ALA A 187 1.28 -4.02 11.13
CA ALA A 187 2.07 -5.22 11.32
C ALA A 187 2.69 -5.72 10.01
N ASP A 188 3.93 -6.20 10.13
CA ASP A 188 4.64 -6.75 8.97
C ASP A 188 4.14 -8.15 8.68
N VAL A 189 3.80 -8.37 7.41
CA VAL A 189 3.41 -9.68 6.90
C VAL A 189 4.43 -10.09 5.88
N ARG A 190 4.96 -11.31 6.03
CA ARG A 190 5.86 -11.91 5.05
C ARG A 190 5.29 -13.22 4.56
N VAL A 191 5.29 -13.43 3.25
CA VAL A 191 4.96 -14.73 2.67
C VAL A 191 6.19 -15.60 2.74
N VAL A 192 6.09 -16.71 3.47
CA VAL A 192 7.20 -17.64 3.61
C VAL A 192 7.05 -18.84 2.69
N ARG A 193 5.84 -19.37 2.54
CA ARG A 193 5.61 -20.55 1.69
C ARG A 193 4.24 -20.49 1.03
N PHE A 194 4.16 -20.89 -0.23
CA PHE A 194 2.90 -21.06 -0.95
C PHE A 194 2.87 -22.45 -1.58
N GLU A 195 1.82 -23.22 -1.28
CA GLU A 195 1.70 -24.62 -1.71
C GLU A 195 0.27 -24.98 -2.12
N THR A 196 0.12 -25.99 -2.98
CA THR A 196 -1.18 -26.62 -3.22
C THR A 196 -1.61 -27.43 -2.00
N ARG A 197 -2.90 -27.53 -1.72
CA ARG A 197 -3.42 -28.44 -0.69
C ARG A 197 -3.58 -29.85 -1.25
N GLY A 198 -3.32 -30.86 -0.43
CA GLY A 198 -3.52 -32.25 -0.82
C GLY A 198 -2.64 -33.23 -0.04
N PRO A 199 -2.74 -34.55 -0.34
CA PRO A 199 -1.90 -35.57 0.28
C PRO A 199 -0.42 -35.45 -0.14
N THR A 200 -0.15 -34.82 -1.29
CA THR A 200 1.19 -34.52 -1.80
C THR A 200 1.23 -33.04 -2.23
N PRO A 201 1.45 -32.11 -1.28
CA PRO A 201 1.53 -30.67 -1.58
C PRO A 201 2.68 -30.35 -2.55
N GLU A 202 2.38 -29.66 -3.64
CA GLU A 202 3.37 -29.01 -4.49
C GLU A 202 3.69 -27.62 -3.93
N THR A 203 4.98 -27.33 -3.75
CA THR A 203 5.45 -26.01 -3.31
C THR A 203 5.64 -25.11 -4.53
N LEU A 204 4.87 -24.03 -4.58
CA LEU A 204 4.89 -23.04 -5.65
C LEU A 204 5.84 -21.87 -5.34
N PHE A 205 6.07 -21.62 -4.05
CA PHE A 205 7.04 -20.65 -3.56
C PHE A 205 7.54 -21.04 -2.17
N ASP A 206 8.82 -20.81 -1.92
CA ASP A 206 9.47 -21.00 -0.62
C ASP A 206 10.56 -19.93 -0.44
N ALA A 207 10.35 -19.03 0.54
CA ALA A 207 11.27 -17.91 0.81
C ALA A 207 12.66 -18.39 1.23
N GLU A 208 12.77 -19.57 1.85
CA GLU A 208 14.06 -20.15 2.25
C GLU A 208 14.87 -20.66 1.06
N GLN A 209 14.25 -20.79 -0.12
CA GLN A 209 14.88 -21.33 -1.33
C GLN A 209 15.11 -20.27 -2.42
N VAL A 210 14.89 -18.98 -2.11
CA VAL A 210 15.00 -17.91 -3.11
C VAL A 210 16.41 -17.86 -3.71
N GLY A 211 16.49 -17.86 -5.04
CA GLY A 211 17.75 -17.87 -5.80
C GLY A 211 18.34 -19.25 -6.06
N THR A 212 17.76 -20.32 -5.53
CA THR A 212 18.23 -21.70 -5.77
C THR A 212 17.40 -22.45 -6.82
N VAL A 213 16.12 -22.08 -6.96
CA VAL A 213 15.19 -22.66 -7.94
C VAL A 213 14.34 -21.57 -8.60
N PRO A 214 13.99 -21.70 -9.89
CA PRO A 214 13.00 -20.83 -10.50
C PRO A 214 11.63 -21.12 -9.90
N PHE A 215 10.94 -20.08 -9.42
CA PHE A 215 9.56 -20.20 -8.94
C PHE A 215 8.56 -19.95 -10.04
N SER A 216 7.43 -20.65 -9.99
CA SER A 216 6.33 -20.50 -10.94
C SER A 216 5.44 -19.29 -10.68
N ASN A 217 5.67 -18.57 -9.57
CA ASN A 217 4.80 -17.51 -9.10
C ASN A 217 5.60 -16.25 -8.70
N PRO A 218 5.29 -15.07 -9.24
CA PRO A 218 5.90 -13.82 -8.79
C PRO A 218 5.33 -13.43 -7.41
N ILE A 219 5.99 -13.87 -6.35
CA ILE A 219 5.70 -13.45 -4.97
C ILE A 219 6.80 -12.49 -4.52
N HIS A 220 6.40 -11.35 -3.94
CA HIS A 220 7.30 -10.48 -3.19
C HIS A 220 7.19 -10.85 -1.70
N PRO A 221 8.10 -11.69 -1.15
CA PRO A 221 7.92 -12.30 0.16
C PRO A 221 7.86 -11.32 1.32
N GLU A 222 8.43 -10.12 1.18
CA GLU A 222 8.58 -9.15 2.27
C GLU A 222 7.81 -7.84 2.01
N ALA A 223 6.76 -7.90 1.19
CA ALA A 223 5.86 -6.75 0.99
C ALA A 223 4.76 -6.74 2.05
N SER A 224 4.41 -5.56 2.58
CA SER A 224 3.20 -5.33 3.37
C SER A 224 2.38 -4.22 2.69
N PRO A 225 1.21 -4.52 2.09
CA PRO A 225 0.58 -5.84 1.99
C PRO A 225 1.39 -6.84 1.15
N ALA A 226 1.30 -8.12 1.52
CA ALA A 226 1.85 -9.22 0.72
C ALA A 226 0.80 -9.67 -0.29
N SER A 227 1.16 -9.76 -1.57
CA SER A 227 0.28 -10.25 -2.62
C SER A 227 0.77 -11.58 -3.18
N VAL A 228 -0.17 -12.48 -3.43
CA VAL A 228 0.07 -13.81 -4.00
C VAL A 228 -0.95 -14.03 -5.10
N MET A 229 -0.48 -14.20 -6.32
CA MET A 229 -1.33 -14.53 -7.45
C MET A 229 -1.43 -16.05 -7.60
N VAL A 230 -2.60 -16.62 -7.88
CA VAL A 230 -2.67 -18.02 -8.30
C VAL A 230 -2.07 -18.11 -9.70
N PRO A 231 -1.10 -19.02 -9.94
CA PRO A 231 -0.46 -19.10 -11.25
C PRO A 231 -1.51 -19.28 -12.35
N SER A 232 -1.39 -18.50 -13.41
CA SER A 232 -2.40 -18.39 -14.47
C SER A 232 -1.92 -18.88 -15.84
N GLY A 233 -0.73 -19.47 -15.90
CA GLY A 233 -0.17 -20.00 -17.15
C GLY A 233 -0.99 -21.16 -17.72
N SER A 234 -0.93 -21.33 -19.03
CA SER A 234 -1.64 -22.38 -19.77
C SER A 234 -1.28 -23.81 -19.33
N ASP A 235 -0.10 -24.00 -18.74
CA ASP A 235 0.39 -25.27 -18.19
C ASP A 235 0.15 -25.44 -16.68
N VAL A 236 -0.54 -24.50 -16.02
CA VAL A 236 -0.78 -24.56 -14.57
C VAL A 236 -1.94 -25.50 -14.25
N LEU A 237 -1.69 -26.49 -13.39
CA LEU A 237 -2.73 -27.27 -12.75
C LEU A 237 -3.32 -26.50 -11.57
N LEU A 238 -4.58 -26.10 -11.71
CA LEU A 238 -5.35 -25.55 -10.59
C LEU A 238 -5.61 -26.66 -9.55
N SER A 239 -5.51 -26.30 -8.27
CA SER A 239 -5.77 -27.24 -7.19
C SER A 239 -7.25 -27.25 -6.81
N ASP A 240 -7.94 -28.37 -7.08
CA ASP A 240 -9.32 -28.63 -6.64
C ASP A 240 -9.47 -28.65 -5.11
N LEU A 241 -8.37 -28.85 -4.37
CA LEU A 241 -8.34 -28.82 -2.91
C LEU A 241 -7.96 -27.43 -2.36
N GLY A 242 -7.61 -26.51 -3.25
CA GLY A 242 -7.17 -25.16 -2.94
C GLY A 242 -5.67 -25.05 -2.63
N TYR A 243 -5.29 -23.95 -2.00
CA TYR A 243 -3.90 -23.60 -1.72
C TYR A 243 -3.71 -23.27 -0.24
N ARG A 244 -2.48 -23.37 0.24
CA ARG A 244 -2.08 -22.93 1.56
C ARG A 244 -0.96 -21.91 1.43
N LEU A 245 -1.12 -20.82 2.16
CA LEU A 245 -0.11 -19.81 2.32
C LEU A 245 0.36 -19.78 3.77
N LEU A 246 1.65 -19.97 3.97
CA LEU A 246 2.29 -19.76 5.24
C LEU A 246 2.82 -18.33 5.27
N VAL A 247 2.25 -17.53 6.16
CA VAL A 247 2.71 -16.16 6.39
C VAL A 247 3.36 -16.04 7.76
N ARG A 248 4.39 -15.20 7.84
CA ARG A 248 4.90 -14.69 9.08
C ARG A 248 4.26 -13.34 9.37
N ILE A 249 3.78 -13.15 10.59
CA ILE A 249 3.29 -11.86 11.08
C ILE A 249 4.19 -11.45 12.24
N ASP A 250 4.80 -10.28 12.11
CA ASP A 250 5.67 -9.74 13.14
C ASP A 250 4.82 -8.84 14.08
N GLY A 251 4.75 -9.21 15.36
CA GLY A 251 3.95 -8.51 16.38
C GLY A 251 2.61 -9.16 16.79
N PRO A 252 1.92 -8.61 17.82
CA PRO A 252 0.70 -9.20 18.41
C PRO A 252 -0.58 -8.95 17.60
N PHE A 253 -0.45 -8.55 16.35
CA PHE A 253 -1.54 -8.03 15.53
C PHE A 253 -2.20 -9.13 14.69
N ASP A 254 -3.46 -8.91 14.33
CA ASP A 254 -4.19 -9.78 13.41
C ASP A 254 -3.74 -9.50 11.96
N ALA A 255 -4.02 -10.44 11.06
CA ALA A 255 -3.96 -10.20 9.62
C ALA A 255 -5.35 -10.29 8.99
N GLU A 256 -5.49 -9.59 7.88
CA GLU A 256 -6.63 -9.70 6.97
C GLU A 256 -6.15 -10.33 5.67
N VAL A 257 -6.93 -11.29 5.18
CA VAL A 257 -6.70 -11.93 3.89
C VAL A 257 -7.86 -11.57 3.01
N THR A 258 -7.55 -10.95 1.88
CA THR A 258 -8.52 -10.57 0.86
C THR A 258 -8.30 -11.40 -0.38
N GLU A 259 -9.31 -12.16 -0.78
CA GLU A 259 -9.34 -12.92 -2.02
C GLU A 259 -10.05 -12.12 -3.10
N LEU A 260 -9.39 -11.99 -4.25
CA LEU A 260 -9.82 -11.22 -5.42
C LEU A 260 -10.10 -12.19 -6.55
N ARG A 261 -11.35 -12.24 -7.01
CA ARG A 261 -11.82 -13.12 -8.08
C ARG A 261 -12.45 -12.32 -9.20
N GLY A 262 -12.20 -12.74 -10.44
CA GLY A 262 -12.90 -12.19 -11.60
C GLY A 262 -12.04 -12.19 -12.86
N VAL A 263 -12.71 -12.18 -14.00
CA VAL A 263 -12.08 -11.96 -15.31
C VAL A 263 -12.41 -10.51 -15.69
N PRO A 264 -11.45 -9.57 -15.66
CA PRO A 264 -11.75 -8.20 -16.03
C PRO A 264 -12.26 -8.16 -17.47
N ALA A 265 -13.38 -7.47 -17.68
CA ALA A 265 -13.86 -7.10 -19.00
C ALA A 265 -13.35 -5.69 -19.31
N GLY A 266 -12.43 -5.59 -20.27
CA GLY A 266 -11.77 -4.34 -20.59
C GLY A 266 -10.56 -4.11 -19.69
N ALA A 267 -9.51 -3.54 -20.27
CA ALA A 267 -8.19 -3.52 -19.69
C ALA A 267 -7.73 -2.06 -19.55
N VAL A 268 -8.48 -1.27 -18.79
CA VAL A 268 -8.08 0.11 -18.48
C VAL A 268 -7.18 0.09 -17.25
N LEU A 269 -6.02 0.72 -17.36
CA LEU A 269 -5.03 0.83 -16.31
C LEU A 269 -4.88 2.30 -15.90
N ASP A 270 -5.49 2.68 -14.79
CA ASP A 270 -5.32 4.01 -14.19
C ASP A 270 -3.99 4.08 -13.44
N LEU A 271 -3.35 5.24 -13.47
CA LEU A 271 -2.03 5.48 -12.88
C LEU A 271 -2.06 6.64 -11.89
N ASP A 272 -1.36 6.48 -10.77
CA ASP A 272 -1.06 7.55 -9.82
C ASP A 272 0.45 7.78 -9.79
N LEU A 273 0.88 8.93 -10.29
CA LEU A 273 2.27 9.32 -10.46
C LEU A 273 2.71 10.14 -9.23
N PHE A 274 3.61 9.59 -8.42
CA PHE A 274 4.16 10.25 -7.23
C PHE A 274 5.56 10.80 -7.53
N TYR A 275 5.73 12.11 -7.48
CA TYR A 275 7.01 12.78 -7.75
C TYR A 275 7.81 12.95 -6.45
N VAL A 276 8.67 11.97 -6.17
CA VAL A 276 9.50 11.91 -4.96
C VAL A 276 10.94 12.36 -5.22
N GLY A 277 11.14 13.46 -5.95
CA GLY A 277 12.48 14.05 -6.15
C GLY A 277 13.30 13.53 -7.33
N GLY A 278 12.79 12.58 -8.12
CA GLY A 278 13.40 12.15 -9.37
C GLY A 278 13.56 13.29 -10.37
N HIS A 279 14.78 13.57 -10.82
CA HIS A 279 15.11 14.55 -11.88
C HIS A 279 14.60 15.99 -11.65
N GLY A 280 14.20 16.34 -10.43
CA GLY A 280 13.54 17.63 -10.17
C GLY A 280 12.16 17.75 -10.79
N TRP A 281 11.56 16.64 -11.21
CA TRP A 281 10.20 16.59 -11.75
C TRP A 281 9.17 16.93 -10.68
N ALA A 282 8.06 17.47 -11.16
CA ALA A 282 6.86 17.81 -10.40
C ALA A 282 5.64 17.55 -11.29
N ALA A 283 4.45 17.54 -10.70
CA ALA A 283 3.22 17.40 -11.44
C ALA A 283 3.07 18.51 -12.49
N GLU A 284 2.89 18.14 -13.75
CA GLU A 284 2.74 19.07 -14.87
C GLU A 284 1.73 18.54 -15.87
N GLY A 285 0.87 19.41 -16.40
CA GLY A 285 -0.14 19.04 -17.40
C GLY A 285 -1.04 17.90 -16.93
N THR A 286 -1.44 17.02 -17.85
CA THR A 286 -2.30 15.86 -17.55
C THR A 286 -1.55 14.54 -17.43
N ARG A 287 -0.34 14.44 -18.01
CA ARG A 287 0.45 13.19 -18.08
C ARG A 287 1.86 13.34 -17.49
N GLY A 288 2.14 14.44 -16.81
CA GLY A 288 3.46 14.77 -16.28
C GLY A 288 4.32 15.61 -17.21
N PRO A 289 5.58 15.85 -16.80
CA PRO A 289 6.59 16.49 -17.64
C PRO A 289 6.78 15.75 -18.97
N ALA A 290 7.32 16.45 -19.98
CA ALA A 290 7.43 15.93 -21.34
C ALA A 290 8.14 14.56 -21.44
N GLU A 291 9.17 14.33 -20.62
CA GLU A 291 9.88 13.05 -20.56
C GLU A 291 9.02 11.92 -19.99
N VAL A 292 8.19 12.22 -19.00
CA VAL A 292 7.25 11.24 -18.41
C VAL A 292 6.16 10.91 -19.42
N ASP A 293 5.58 11.91 -20.08
CA ASP A 293 4.57 11.69 -21.11
C ASP A 293 5.10 10.82 -22.26
N ALA A 294 6.33 11.10 -22.72
CA ALA A 294 6.99 10.29 -23.74
C ALA A 294 7.21 8.83 -23.29
N ALA A 295 7.57 8.60 -22.02
CA ALA A 295 7.70 7.25 -21.47
C ALA A 295 6.34 6.53 -21.38
N LEU A 296 5.29 7.23 -20.94
CA LEU A 296 3.94 6.68 -20.87
C LEU A 296 3.41 6.31 -22.26
N ALA A 297 3.74 7.07 -23.31
CA ALA A 297 3.38 6.72 -24.68
C ALA A 297 4.02 5.38 -25.14
N ILE A 298 5.24 5.09 -24.69
CA ILE A 298 5.90 3.79 -24.96
C ILE A 298 5.20 2.67 -24.18
N VAL A 299 4.88 2.91 -22.91
CA VAL A 299 4.15 1.94 -22.07
C VAL A 299 2.78 1.63 -22.69
N GLU A 300 2.04 2.66 -23.10
CA GLU A 300 0.72 2.54 -23.74
C GLU A 300 0.80 1.71 -25.04
N ALA A 301 1.82 1.92 -25.87
CA ALA A 301 2.05 1.11 -27.06
C ALA A 301 2.30 -0.37 -26.74
N ASN A 302 3.10 -0.67 -25.71
CA ASN A 302 3.38 -2.04 -25.29
C ASN A 302 2.15 -2.72 -24.67
N LEU A 303 1.38 -1.97 -23.88
CA LEU A 303 0.15 -2.46 -23.25
C LEU A 303 -0.95 -2.72 -24.29
N ALA A 304 -1.01 -1.92 -25.36
CA ALA A 304 -1.99 -2.08 -26.43
C ALA A 304 -1.88 -3.44 -27.13
N ASP A 305 -0.67 -4.00 -27.25
CA ASP A 305 -0.44 -5.35 -27.80
C ASP A 305 -1.06 -6.45 -26.91
N LEU A 306 -1.24 -6.16 -25.62
CA LEU A 306 -1.90 -7.02 -24.63
C LEU A 306 -3.40 -6.70 -24.50
N GLY A 307 -3.92 -5.77 -25.32
CA GLY A 307 -5.29 -5.26 -25.23
C GLY A 307 -5.55 -4.33 -24.04
N ILE A 308 -4.50 -3.88 -23.35
CA ILE A 308 -4.55 -2.97 -22.18
C ILE A 308 -4.38 -1.52 -22.67
N THR A 309 -5.22 -0.60 -22.18
CA THR A 309 -5.15 0.85 -22.43
C THR A 309 -4.87 1.58 -21.12
N LEU A 310 -4.09 2.66 -21.16
CA LEU A 310 -3.99 3.55 -20.00
C LEU A 310 -5.28 4.37 -19.85
N GLY A 311 -5.76 4.51 -18.62
CA GLY A 311 -6.93 5.29 -18.27
C GLY A 311 -6.56 6.64 -17.68
N ASP A 312 -7.14 6.96 -16.53
CA ASP A 312 -6.89 8.21 -15.81
C ASP A 312 -5.45 8.23 -15.27
N ILE A 313 -4.73 9.32 -15.53
CA ILE A 313 -3.40 9.58 -14.99
C ILE A 313 -3.50 10.72 -13.99
N ARG A 314 -3.24 10.40 -12.73
CA ARG A 314 -3.27 11.34 -11.61
C ARG A 314 -1.85 11.60 -11.14
N GLN A 315 -1.60 12.82 -10.68
CA GLN A 315 -0.25 13.29 -10.37
C GLN A 315 -0.21 13.88 -8.97
N HIS A 316 0.80 13.48 -8.20
CA HIS A 316 0.94 13.79 -6.79
C HIS A 316 2.36 14.27 -6.52
N ASP A 317 2.49 15.54 -6.13
CA ASP A 317 3.75 16.07 -5.65
C ASP A 317 3.99 15.65 -4.21
N VAL A 318 5.15 15.01 -3.98
CA VAL A 318 5.67 14.70 -2.65
C VAL A 318 6.74 15.73 -2.31
N GLU A 319 6.56 16.39 -1.18
CA GLU A 319 7.34 17.55 -0.78
C GLU A 319 7.97 17.37 0.61
N GLY A 320 8.81 18.33 0.99
CA GLY A 320 9.44 18.37 2.32
C GLY A 320 10.32 17.17 2.63
N ALA A 321 10.34 16.79 3.91
CA ALA A 321 11.09 15.68 4.46
C ALA A 321 10.71 14.35 3.79
N LEU A 322 9.46 14.17 3.34
CA LEU A 322 9.05 12.97 2.63
C LEU A 322 9.72 12.87 1.25
N ARG A 323 9.89 13.98 0.55
CA ARG A 323 10.63 14.00 -0.72
C ARG A 323 12.06 13.55 -0.52
N GLU A 324 12.74 14.09 0.49
CA GLU A 324 14.13 13.75 0.83
C GLU A 324 14.25 12.29 1.30
N ARG A 325 13.30 11.82 2.10
CA ARG A 325 13.25 10.43 2.60
C ARG A 325 13.01 9.42 1.48
N PHE A 326 12.20 9.77 0.48
CA PHE A 326 11.79 8.83 -0.57
C PHE A 326 12.54 9.02 -1.89
N GLU A 327 13.42 10.02 -2.06
CA GLU A 327 14.14 10.24 -3.32
C GLU A 327 15.15 9.14 -3.66
N VAL A 328 15.60 8.34 -2.70
CA VAL A 328 16.49 7.20 -2.94
C VAL A 328 15.80 5.89 -2.55
N ILE A 329 15.96 4.86 -3.38
CA ILE A 329 15.56 3.47 -3.06
C ILE A 329 16.85 2.69 -2.81
N GLY A 330 17.20 2.45 -1.56
CA GLY A 330 18.50 1.86 -1.26
C GLY A 330 18.71 1.58 0.20
N GLU A 331 19.82 0.91 0.51
CA GLU A 331 20.38 0.87 1.85
C GLU A 331 20.94 2.25 2.18
N ASN A 332 20.14 3.19 2.69
CA ASN A 332 20.73 4.41 3.24
C ASN A 332 20.16 4.80 4.59
N ALA A 333 21.14 5.10 5.46
CA ALA A 333 21.13 5.83 6.72
C ALA A 333 20.76 5.07 8.01
N ASP A 334 21.78 4.65 8.74
CA ASP A 334 21.82 4.56 10.22
C ASP A 334 20.86 3.61 10.97
N LEU A 335 20.40 2.53 10.34
CA LEU A 335 19.95 1.36 11.10
C LEU A 335 21.19 0.50 11.36
N GLY A 336 21.73 0.55 12.59
CA GLY A 336 23.04 0.03 12.96
C GLY A 336 23.37 -1.40 12.51
N GLU A 337 24.66 -1.76 12.61
CA GLU A 337 25.30 -2.99 12.09
C GLU A 337 24.62 -4.34 12.46
N ASP A 338 23.62 -4.35 13.35
CA ASP A 338 22.84 -5.52 13.74
C ASP A 338 21.53 -5.71 12.94
N ALA A 339 21.17 -4.78 12.04
CA ALA A 339 20.04 -4.94 11.12
C ALA A 339 20.46 -5.82 9.93
N PHE A 340 20.57 -7.13 10.18
CA PHE A 340 20.57 -8.15 9.14
C PHE A 340 19.16 -8.28 8.52
N GLU A 341 18.53 -7.15 8.17
CA GLU A 341 17.39 -7.09 7.27
C GLU A 341 17.92 -6.74 5.89
N PRO A 342 18.21 -7.74 5.03
CA PRO A 342 18.37 -7.42 3.63
C PRO A 342 17.00 -6.87 3.16
N PHE A 343 16.98 -5.85 2.31
CA PHE A 343 15.80 -5.34 1.58
C PHE A 343 15.15 -4.02 2.06
N TYR A 344 15.39 -2.99 1.24
CA TYR A 344 14.64 -1.75 0.96
C TYR A 344 13.49 -1.33 1.92
N PRO A 345 13.78 -0.81 3.14
CA PRO A 345 12.77 -0.21 4.03
C PRO A 345 11.92 0.88 3.36
N GLY A 346 12.46 1.55 2.33
CA GLY A 346 11.74 2.59 1.57
C GLY A 346 10.57 2.09 0.71
N ILE A 347 10.38 0.78 0.46
CA ILE A 347 9.23 0.29 -0.32
C ILE A 347 7.95 0.28 0.53
N ARG A 348 8.05 -0.13 1.80
CA ARG A 348 6.91 -0.16 2.74
C ARG A 348 6.38 1.23 3.04
N GLU A 349 7.27 2.17 3.34
CA GLU A 349 6.86 3.54 3.66
C GLU A 349 6.24 4.28 2.48
N ARG A 350 6.48 3.84 1.24
CA ARG A 350 5.82 4.38 0.05
C ARG A 350 4.39 3.89 -0.12
N SER A 351 4.05 2.68 0.31
CA SER A 351 2.65 2.24 0.31
C SER A 351 1.79 3.09 1.24
N THR A 352 2.39 3.64 2.31
CA THR A 352 1.80 4.66 3.19
C THR A 352 1.51 5.98 2.48
N VAL A 353 2.34 6.39 1.50
CA VAL A 353 2.11 7.61 0.70
C VAL A 353 0.92 7.45 -0.25
N ALA A 354 0.80 6.28 -0.87
CA ALA A 354 -0.34 5.94 -1.72
C ALA A 354 -1.60 5.53 -0.91
N ALA A 355 -1.50 5.41 0.42
CA ALA A 355 -2.66 5.12 1.26
C ALA A 355 -3.66 6.28 1.16
N GLY A 356 -4.93 5.94 0.93
CA GLY A 356 -6.02 6.93 0.77
C GLY A 356 -6.53 7.07 -0.66
N LEU A 357 -5.91 6.44 -1.65
CA LEU A 357 -6.49 6.35 -3.00
C LEU A 357 -7.89 5.72 -2.93
N ASP A 358 -8.86 6.41 -3.53
CA ASP A 358 -10.28 6.07 -3.51
C ASP A 358 -10.72 5.19 -4.69
N ARG A 359 -9.82 4.97 -5.67
CA ARG A 359 -10.07 4.25 -6.92
C ARG A 359 -8.93 3.28 -7.24
N PRO A 360 -9.21 2.19 -7.98
CA PRO A 360 -8.19 1.23 -8.38
C PRO A 360 -7.19 1.88 -9.34
N SER A 361 -5.90 1.75 -9.07
CA SER A 361 -4.83 2.27 -9.94
C SER A 361 -3.47 1.65 -9.59
N ILE A 362 -2.47 1.90 -10.44
CA ILE A 362 -1.06 1.60 -10.15
C ILE A 362 -0.36 2.86 -9.66
N ALA A 363 0.20 2.79 -8.46
CA ALA A 363 1.10 3.81 -7.93
C ALA A 363 2.50 3.69 -8.56
N VAL A 364 2.95 4.73 -9.25
CA VAL A 364 4.27 4.85 -9.87
C VAL A 364 5.05 5.94 -9.16
N PHE A 365 6.21 5.60 -8.61
CA PHE A 365 7.06 6.54 -7.86
C PHE A 365 8.27 6.96 -8.68
N PHE A 366 8.43 8.27 -8.90
CA PHE A 366 9.58 8.86 -9.60
C PHE A 366 10.68 9.26 -8.60
N VAL A 367 11.60 8.34 -8.38
CA VAL A 367 12.77 8.48 -7.50
C VAL A 367 14.00 9.00 -8.25
N LYS A 368 14.96 9.54 -7.49
CA LYS A 368 16.24 10.06 -7.99
C LYS A 368 17.27 8.96 -8.20
N TRP A 369 17.29 7.93 -7.35
CA TRP A 369 18.32 6.89 -7.41
C TRP A 369 17.84 5.54 -6.85
N LEU A 370 18.37 4.44 -7.41
CA LEU A 370 18.26 3.08 -6.87
C LEU A 370 19.64 2.58 -6.44
N GLU A 371 19.84 2.23 -5.18
CA GLU A 371 21.01 1.50 -4.70
C GLU A 371 20.67 0.02 -4.62
N GLY A 372 21.35 -0.79 -5.44
CA GLY A 372 21.09 -2.22 -5.54
C GLY A 372 20.33 -2.60 -6.82
N SER A 373 20.21 -3.90 -7.04
CA SER A 373 19.43 -4.44 -8.16
C SER A 373 18.00 -4.65 -7.67
N VAL A 374 17.04 -3.88 -8.18
CA VAL A 374 15.63 -4.23 -8.06
C VAL A 374 15.29 -5.11 -9.26
N ALA A 375 15.12 -6.40 -9.02
CA ALA A 375 14.60 -7.32 -10.01
C ALA A 375 13.06 -7.29 -9.94
N LEU A 376 12.43 -6.49 -10.80
CA LEU A 376 11.01 -6.65 -11.09
C LEU A 376 10.87 -7.83 -12.05
N THR A 377 10.43 -8.98 -11.55
CA THR A 377 10.13 -10.13 -12.40
C THR A 377 8.68 -10.04 -12.86
N SER A 378 8.43 -9.37 -13.99
CA SER A 378 7.17 -9.52 -14.70
C SER A 378 7.22 -10.80 -15.53
N ALA A 379 6.77 -11.92 -14.96
CA ALA A 379 6.31 -13.03 -15.75
C ALA A 379 4.78 -12.92 -15.82
N ILE A 380 4.27 -12.27 -16.87
CA ILE A 380 2.89 -12.50 -17.31
C ILE A 380 3.03 -13.61 -18.35
N PRO A 381 2.67 -14.88 -18.03
CA PRO A 381 2.68 -15.94 -19.03
C PRO A 381 1.73 -15.55 -20.16
N ALA A 382 2.16 -15.79 -21.41
CA ALA A 382 1.41 -15.54 -22.63
C ALA A 382 0.16 -16.42 -22.76
#